data_AF-A0A0A9DAW8-F1
#
_entry.id   AF-A0A0A9DAW8-F1
#
_cell.length_a   1.000
_cell.length_b   1.000
_cell.length_c   1.000
_cell.angle_alpha   90.00
_cell.angle_beta   90.00
_cell.angle_gamma   90.00
#
_symmetry.space_group_name_H-M   'P 1'
#
loop_
_entity.id
_entity.type
_entity.pdbx_description
1 polymer ?
#
loop_
_entity_poly.entity_id
_entity_poly.type
_entity_poly.pdbx_seq_one_letter_code
_entity_poly.pdbx_strand_id
1 'polypeptide(L)'
;MEHTKNESCTGNKQDEEGHHSKQDHERACLEEYKRLIELKAALRQSNLNPERPDANHLRTLDSSIKRNTTVIKKLKMINDELKDGLIEELKTVNLSKFVSEAVSYICEAKLRSADIQAAVQICSLLHQRYMDFSPCLIQGLLKAFFPGNSGESDSDKNARAMKKRITLKLLMELYLVGIVEDVSTFTTIIEELTSLEHLKDCETDQTNLSLLASFARQGNYFLGLEGHGEDACDKFFMGLNITSGQKRFFKKALGSYYDAATELLQSEHALS
;
A
#
# COMPACT_ATOMS: atom_id res chain seq x y z
N MET A 1 -29.49 -57.68 -38.41
CA MET A 1 -28.88 -56.35 -38.61
C MET A 1 -29.51 -55.42 -37.61
N GLU A 2 -28.80 -55.07 -36.55
CA GLU A 2 -29.02 -53.85 -35.78
C GLU A 2 -27.92 -53.74 -34.73
N HIS A 3 -27.11 -52.69 -34.81
CA HIS A 3 -26.68 -51.86 -33.69
C HIS A 3 -25.63 -50.87 -34.19
N THR A 4 -25.95 -49.57 -34.15
CA THR A 4 -24.93 -48.53 -34.08
C THR A 4 -25.50 -47.27 -33.44
N LYS A 5 -24.62 -46.59 -32.69
CA LYS A 5 -24.69 -45.24 -32.10
C LYS A 5 -25.26 -45.14 -30.70
N ASN A 6 -24.36 -45.06 -29.73
CA ASN A 6 -24.24 -43.85 -28.91
C ASN A 6 -22.99 -43.93 -28.03
N GLU A 7 -21.94 -43.18 -28.37
CA GLU A 7 -20.84 -42.82 -27.45
C GLU A 7 -19.92 -41.80 -28.16
N SER A 8 -20.24 -40.51 -28.09
CA SER A 8 -19.30 -39.43 -28.49
C SER A 8 -19.70 -38.01 -28.04
N CYS A 9 -20.83 -37.78 -27.36
CA CYS A 9 -21.33 -36.40 -27.15
C CYS A 9 -21.15 -35.82 -25.74
N THR A 10 -20.61 -36.58 -24.78
CA THR A 10 -20.53 -36.19 -23.36
C THR A 10 -19.18 -35.63 -22.92
N GLY A 11 -18.08 -35.88 -23.67
CA GLY A 11 -16.74 -35.39 -23.32
C GLY A 11 -16.51 -33.91 -23.64
N ASN A 12 -17.04 -33.39 -24.76
CA ASN A 12 -16.76 -32.01 -25.20
C ASN A 12 -17.48 -30.92 -24.40
N LYS A 13 -18.56 -31.23 -23.68
CA LYS A 13 -19.36 -30.21 -22.97
C LYS A 13 -18.77 -29.80 -21.62
N GLN A 14 -18.12 -30.74 -20.92
CA GLN A 14 -17.52 -30.46 -19.61
C GLN A 14 -16.24 -29.60 -19.72
N ASP A 15 -15.46 -29.78 -20.79
CA ASP A 15 -14.26 -28.98 -21.04
C ASP A 15 -14.60 -27.54 -21.50
N GLU A 16 -15.66 -27.34 -22.29
CA GLU A 16 -16.09 -25.99 -22.68
C GLU A 16 -16.74 -25.21 -21.54
N GLU A 17 -17.54 -25.84 -20.68
CA GLU A 17 -18.12 -25.20 -19.48
C GLU A 17 -17.04 -24.78 -18.48
N GLY A 18 -16.00 -25.61 -18.29
CA GLY A 18 -14.84 -25.28 -17.44
C GLY A 18 -13.97 -24.15 -18.01
N HIS A 19 -13.76 -24.13 -19.33
CA HIS A 19 -13.04 -23.04 -20.00
C HIS A 19 -13.82 -21.73 -19.98
N HIS A 20 -15.14 -21.76 -20.18
CA HIS A 20 -16.00 -20.57 -20.14
C HIS A 20 -16.06 -19.97 -18.72
N SER A 21 -16.23 -20.82 -17.70
CA SER A 21 -16.24 -20.39 -16.29
C SER A 21 -14.90 -19.75 -15.86
N LYS A 22 -13.76 -20.30 -16.33
CA LYS A 22 -12.44 -19.71 -16.08
C LYS A 22 -12.28 -18.35 -16.77
N GLN A 23 -12.72 -18.26 -18.03
CA GLN A 23 -12.68 -17.02 -18.81
C GLN A 23 -13.58 -15.92 -18.21
N ASP A 24 -14.73 -16.30 -17.64
CA ASP A 24 -15.64 -15.37 -16.97
C ASP A 24 -15.07 -14.87 -15.63
N HIS A 25 -14.43 -15.76 -14.85
CA HIS A 25 -13.73 -15.34 -13.62
C HIS A 25 -12.55 -14.41 -13.92
N GLU A 26 -11.76 -14.70 -14.96
CA GLU A 26 -10.64 -13.84 -15.38
C GLU A 26 -11.15 -12.46 -15.82
N ARG A 27 -12.27 -12.40 -16.55
CA ARG A 27 -12.92 -11.14 -16.93
C ARG A 27 -13.41 -10.34 -15.72
N ALA A 28 -14.09 -10.99 -14.77
CA ALA A 28 -14.56 -10.33 -13.56
C ALA A 28 -13.40 -9.76 -12.71
N CYS A 29 -12.30 -10.51 -12.55
CA CYS A 29 -11.11 -10.02 -11.87
C CYS A 29 -10.49 -8.81 -12.57
N LEU A 30 -10.45 -8.81 -13.90
CA LEU A 30 -9.91 -7.69 -14.68
C LEU A 30 -10.78 -6.44 -14.53
N GLU A 31 -12.11 -6.58 -14.58
CA GLU A 31 -13.04 -5.45 -14.40
C GLU A 31 -12.93 -4.83 -13.00
N GLU A 32 -12.81 -5.67 -11.96
CA GLU A 32 -12.61 -5.18 -10.59
C GLU A 32 -11.28 -4.44 -10.45
N TYR A 33 -10.21 -4.96 -11.07
CA TYR A 33 -8.93 -4.27 -11.11
C TYR A 33 -9.01 -2.91 -11.82
N LYS A 34 -9.74 -2.83 -12.94
CA LYS A 34 -9.97 -1.56 -13.66
C LYS A 34 -10.72 -0.56 -12.80
N ARG A 35 -11.81 -0.96 -12.15
CA ARG A 35 -12.55 -0.09 -11.21
C ARG A 35 -11.65 0.44 -10.10
N LEU A 36 -10.79 -0.42 -9.56
CA LEU A 36 -9.85 -0.03 -8.54
C LEU A 36 -8.85 1.02 -9.05
N ILE A 37 -8.35 0.88 -10.28
CA ILE A 37 -7.46 1.88 -10.90
C ILE A 37 -8.20 3.19 -11.17
N GLU A 38 -9.44 3.16 -11.66
CA GLU A 38 -10.26 4.35 -11.87
C GLU A 38 -10.48 5.12 -10.57
N LEU A 39 -10.79 4.42 -9.47
CA LEU A 39 -10.94 5.02 -8.15
C LEU A 39 -9.62 5.69 -7.69
N LYS A 40 -8.48 5.02 -7.90
CA LYS A 40 -7.16 5.59 -7.58
C LYS A 40 -6.84 6.80 -8.44
N ALA A 41 -7.17 6.79 -9.72
CA ALA A 41 -6.97 7.90 -10.63
C ALA A 41 -7.80 9.12 -10.22
N ALA A 42 -9.06 8.93 -9.84
CA ALA A 42 -9.92 10.00 -9.34
C ALA A 42 -9.37 10.58 -8.03
N LEU A 43 -8.98 9.74 -7.06
CA LEU A 43 -8.35 10.20 -5.83
C LEU A 43 -7.02 10.94 -6.10
N ARG A 44 -6.20 10.42 -7.01
CA ARG A 44 -4.93 11.06 -7.41
C ARG A 44 -5.16 12.46 -7.95
N GLN A 45 -6.14 12.64 -8.84
CA GLN A 45 -6.47 13.95 -9.40
C GLN A 45 -6.83 14.96 -8.29
N SER A 46 -7.70 14.56 -7.36
CA SER A 46 -8.13 15.41 -6.24
C SER A 46 -7.02 15.66 -5.22
N ASN A 47 -6.13 14.70 -4.98
CA ASN A 47 -5.03 14.84 -4.03
C ASN A 47 -3.88 15.69 -4.56
N LEU A 48 -3.62 15.67 -5.88
CA LEU A 48 -2.62 16.54 -6.52
C LEU A 48 -3.11 17.98 -6.65
N ASN A 49 -4.43 18.18 -6.76
CA ASN A 49 -5.05 19.50 -6.88
C ASN A 49 -6.15 19.69 -5.83
N PRO A 50 -5.82 19.71 -4.53
CA PRO A 50 -6.81 19.74 -3.47
C PRO A 50 -7.53 21.09 -3.41
N GLU A 51 -8.85 21.06 -3.56
CA GLU A 51 -9.74 22.21 -3.33
C GLU A 51 -9.93 22.46 -1.83
N ARG A 52 -8.89 22.99 -1.18
CA ARG A 52 -8.89 23.21 0.27
C ARG A 52 -9.94 24.26 0.66
N PRO A 53 -10.76 24.00 1.69
CA PRO A 53 -11.73 24.98 2.18
C PRO A 53 -11.02 26.21 2.74
N ASP A 54 -11.64 27.37 2.57
CA ASP A 54 -11.13 28.61 3.13
C ASP A 54 -11.32 28.67 4.66
N ALA A 55 -10.71 29.68 5.29
CA ALA A 55 -10.80 29.87 6.72
C ALA A 55 -12.25 30.11 7.20
N ASN A 56 -13.13 30.64 6.34
CA ASN A 56 -14.53 30.90 6.70
C ASN A 56 -15.31 29.59 6.81
N HIS A 57 -15.16 28.69 5.82
CA HIS A 57 -15.74 27.36 5.86
C HIS A 57 -15.22 26.56 7.07
N LEU A 58 -13.92 26.59 7.34
CA LEU A 58 -13.36 25.88 8.51
C LEU A 58 -13.92 26.39 9.85
N ARG A 59 -14.29 27.68 9.94
CA ARG A 59 -14.93 28.25 11.13
C ARG A 59 -16.36 27.78 11.35
N THR A 60 -17.05 27.28 10.32
CA THR A 60 -18.41 26.72 10.48
C THR A 60 -18.40 25.29 11.05
N LEU A 61 -17.24 24.64 11.08
CA LEU A 61 -17.08 23.28 11.59
C LEU A 61 -16.81 23.26 13.10
N ASP A 62 -17.11 22.12 13.73
CA ASP A 62 -16.95 21.96 15.18
C ASP A 62 -15.46 21.94 15.57
N SER A 63 -15.03 22.98 16.30
CA SER A 63 -13.66 23.16 16.81
C SER A 63 -13.51 22.77 18.29
N SER A 64 -14.56 22.19 18.91
CA SER A 64 -14.53 21.81 20.31
C SER A 64 -13.52 20.68 20.53
N ILE A 65 -12.67 20.84 21.55
CA ILE A 65 -11.63 19.85 21.90
C ILE A 65 -12.26 18.48 22.11
N LYS A 66 -13.38 18.42 22.87
CA LYS A 66 -14.09 17.17 23.16
C LYS A 66 -14.50 16.43 21.87
N ARG A 67 -15.17 17.11 20.94
CA ARG A 67 -15.61 16.47 19.69
C ARG A 67 -14.43 16.03 18.84
N ASN A 68 -13.43 16.89 18.66
CA ASN A 68 -12.23 16.59 17.89
C ASN A 68 -11.47 15.38 18.46
N THR A 69 -11.19 15.38 19.76
CA THR A 69 -10.53 14.25 20.45
C THR A 69 -11.32 12.95 20.30
N THR A 70 -12.66 12.99 20.39
CA THR A 70 -13.48 11.80 20.18
C THR A 70 -13.37 11.27 18.75
N VAL A 71 -13.41 12.14 17.74
CA VAL A 71 -13.36 11.75 16.33
C VAL A 71 -11.98 11.21 15.98
N ILE A 72 -10.89 11.91 16.33
CA ILE A 72 -9.53 11.46 15.97
C ILE A 72 -9.13 10.15 16.65
N LYS A 73 -9.63 9.85 17.86
CA LYS A 73 -9.39 8.55 18.52
C LYS A 73 -9.93 7.37 17.71
N LYS A 74 -11.00 7.56 16.93
CA LYS A 74 -11.57 6.51 16.07
C LYS A 74 -10.62 6.14 14.91
N LEU A 75 -9.69 7.03 14.53
CA LEU A 75 -8.67 6.75 13.50
C LEU A 75 -7.75 5.57 13.86
N LYS A 76 -7.66 5.20 15.15
CA LYS A 76 -6.89 4.02 15.60
C LYS A 76 -7.55 2.68 15.20
N MET A 77 -8.84 2.71 14.88
CA MET A 77 -9.67 1.54 14.57
C MET A 77 -10.22 1.57 13.14
N ILE A 78 -9.50 2.21 12.21
CA ILE A 78 -9.90 2.24 10.79
C ILE A 78 -10.02 0.82 10.25
N ASN A 79 -11.15 0.54 9.63
CA ASN A 79 -11.45 -0.65 8.85
C ASN A 79 -12.53 -0.30 7.82
N ASP A 80 -12.83 -1.22 6.91
CA ASP A 80 -13.79 -0.95 5.84
C ASP A 80 -15.23 -0.73 6.34
N GLU A 81 -15.65 -1.45 7.40
CA GLU A 81 -17.00 -1.35 7.97
C GLU A 81 -17.28 0.02 8.61
N LEU A 82 -16.27 0.61 9.28
CA LEU A 82 -16.41 1.87 10.02
C LEU A 82 -16.03 3.10 9.18
N LYS A 83 -15.46 2.89 7.99
CA LYS A 83 -14.90 3.95 7.13
C LYS A 83 -15.89 5.06 6.83
N ASP A 84 -17.07 4.72 6.33
CA ASP A 84 -18.03 5.72 5.83
C ASP A 84 -18.57 6.59 6.97
N GLY A 85 -18.91 5.98 8.11
CA GLY A 85 -19.33 6.73 9.30
C GLY A 85 -18.23 7.66 9.82
N LEU A 86 -16.97 7.19 9.82
CA LEU A 86 -15.83 8.01 10.24
C LEU A 86 -15.58 9.17 9.27
N ILE A 87 -15.72 8.96 7.96
CA ILE A 87 -15.63 10.02 6.94
C ILE A 87 -16.67 11.11 7.20
N GLU A 88 -17.92 10.74 7.45
CA GLU A 88 -18.98 11.71 7.75
C GLU A 88 -18.69 12.49 9.03
N GLU A 89 -18.19 11.84 10.09
CA GLU A 89 -17.78 12.53 11.31
C GLU A 89 -16.61 13.50 11.07
N LEU A 90 -15.59 13.08 10.32
CA LEU A 90 -14.43 13.90 9.97
C LEU A 90 -14.83 15.14 9.16
N LYS A 91 -15.86 15.03 8.31
CA LYS A 91 -16.38 16.18 7.55
C LYS A 91 -16.92 17.28 8.46
N THR A 92 -17.47 16.94 9.63
CA THR A 92 -18.12 17.89 10.57
C THR A 92 -17.17 18.64 11.51
N VAL A 93 -15.91 18.24 11.61
CA VAL A 93 -14.95 18.78 12.60
C VAL A 93 -13.84 19.59 11.95
N ASN A 94 -13.34 20.59 12.70
CA ASN A 94 -12.17 21.36 12.35
C ASN A 94 -10.91 20.83 13.07
N LEU A 95 -10.11 20.06 12.34
CA LEU A 95 -8.87 19.46 12.82
C LEU A 95 -7.64 20.35 12.63
N SER A 96 -7.76 21.63 12.28
CA SER A 96 -6.59 22.51 12.06
C SER A 96 -5.61 22.52 13.24
N LYS A 97 -6.10 22.29 14.48
CA LYS A 97 -5.27 22.19 15.70
C LYS A 97 -4.93 20.76 16.13
N PHE A 98 -5.44 19.76 15.42
CA PHE A 98 -5.39 18.33 15.79
C PHE A 98 -4.76 17.45 14.70
N VAL A 99 -4.24 18.02 13.61
CA VAL A 99 -3.66 17.27 12.47
C VAL A 99 -2.60 16.28 12.94
N SER A 100 -1.63 16.72 13.74
CA SER A 100 -0.54 15.85 14.20
C SER A 100 -1.02 14.72 15.12
N GLU A 101 -2.02 14.99 15.97
CA GLU A 101 -2.62 13.97 16.85
C GLU A 101 -3.44 12.95 16.05
N ALA A 102 -4.21 13.42 15.05
CA ALA A 102 -4.91 12.57 14.10
C ALA A 102 -3.94 11.64 13.36
N VAL A 103 -2.82 12.18 12.87
CA VAL A 103 -1.74 11.40 12.25
C VAL A 103 -1.17 10.37 13.21
N SER A 104 -0.94 10.71 14.49
CA SER A 104 -0.47 9.73 15.49
C SER A 104 -1.43 8.55 15.60
N TYR A 105 -2.74 8.80 15.67
CA TYR A 105 -3.74 7.73 15.73
C TYR A 105 -3.78 6.86 14.46
N ILE A 106 -3.58 7.45 13.28
CA ILE A 106 -3.46 6.69 12.01
C ILE A 106 -2.20 5.82 12.03
N CYS A 107 -1.07 6.38 12.46
CA CYS A 107 0.20 5.65 12.55
C CYS A 107 0.15 4.53 13.59
N GLU A 108 -0.63 4.67 14.65
CA GLU A 108 -0.84 3.63 15.67
C GLU A 108 -1.93 2.60 15.29
N ALA A 109 -2.68 2.83 14.21
CA ALA A 109 -3.76 1.94 13.81
C ALA A 109 -3.22 0.54 13.47
N LYS A 110 -3.94 -0.48 13.92
CA LYS A 110 -3.66 -1.90 13.65
C LYS A 110 -4.38 -2.35 12.38
N LEU A 111 -3.98 -1.74 11.25
CA LEU A 111 -4.57 -2.03 9.95
C LEU A 111 -4.20 -3.45 9.47
N ARG A 112 -5.15 -4.13 8.84
CA ARG A 112 -4.92 -5.34 8.04
C ARG A 112 -4.83 -4.97 6.56
N SER A 113 -4.41 -5.93 5.74
CA SER A 113 -4.35 -5.76 4.28
C SER A 113 -5.67 -5.34 3.64
N ALA A 114 -6.81 -5.74 4.22
CA ALA A 114 -8.16 -5.39 3.77
C ALA A 114 -8.56 -3.94 4.16
N ASP A 115 -7.96 -3.40 5.22
CA ASP A 115 -8.30 -2.07 5.75
C ASP A 115 -7.56 -0.93 5.02
N ILE A 116 -6.64 -1.26 4.10
CA ILE A 116 -5.78 -0.29 3.42
C ILE A 116 -6.59 0.71 2.58
N GLN A 117 -7.58 0.24 1.81
CA GLN A 117 -8.39 1.15 0.98
C GLN A 117 -9.21 2.12 1.84
N ALA A 118 -9.69 1.66 3.00
CA ALA A 118 -10.35 2.53 3.98
C ALA A 118 -9.41 3.61 4.52
N ALA A 119 -8.18 3.23 4.89
CA ALA A 119 -7.17 4.17 5.32
C ALA A 119 -6.81 5.19 4.23
N VAL A 120 -6.70 4.77 2.97
CA VAL A 120 -6.40 5.64 1.82
C VAL A 120 -7.48 6.70 1.62
N GLN A 121 -8.77 6.33 1.71
CA GLN A 121 -9.87 7.29 1.58
C GLN A 121 -9.87 8.32 2.70
N ILE A 122 -9.66 7.88 3.95
CA ILE A 122 -9.56 8.77 5.12
C ILE A 122 -8.35 9.70 4.99
N CYS A 123 -7.19 9.17 4.58
CA CYS A 123 -5.99 9.99 4.36
C CYS A 123 -6.20 11.00 3.23
N SER A 124 -6.90 10.63 2.15
CA SER A 124 -7.22 11.53 1.05
C SER A 124 -8.13 12.68 1.52
N LEU A 125 -9.17 12.39 2.30
CA LEU A 125 -10.04 13.41 2.89
C LEU A 125 -9.24 14.42 3.75
N LEU A 126 -8.33 13.91 4.59
CA LEU A 126 -7.53 14.76 5.47
C LEU A 126 -6.48 15.57 4.70
N HIS A 127 -5.81 14.97 3.72
CA HIS A 127 -4.85 15.63 2.82
C HIS A 127 -5.49 16.76 2.01
N GLN A 128 -6.68 16.50 1.46
CA GLN A 128 -7.44 17.48 0.67
C GLN A 128 -7.95 18.64 1.52
N ARG A 129 -7.99 18.51 2.85
CA ARG A 129 -8.47 19.56 3.77
C ARG A 129 -7.33 20.31 4.47
N TYR A 130 -6.27 19.61 4.86
CA TYR A 130 -5.19 20.16 5.70
C TYR A 130 -3.84 19.99 5.02
N MET A 131 -3.19 21.10 4.65
CA MET A 131 -1.92 21.08 3.91
C MET A 131 -0.79 20.37 4.66
N ASP A 132 -0.77 20.46 5.99
CA ASP A 132 0.29 19.87 6.83
C ASP A 132 0.11 18.37 7.07
N PHE A 133 -1.02 17.78 6.62
CA PHE A 133 -1.34 16.38 6.88
C PHE A 133 -0.34 15.41 6.24
N SER A 134 -0.07 15.55 4.94
CA SER A 134 0.81 14.61 4.22
C SER A 134 2.24 14.61 4.78
N PRO A 135 2.92 15.75 4.99
CA PRO A 135 4.24 15.77 5.60
C PRO A 135 4.30 15.08 6.97
N CYS A 136 3.32 15.35 7.85
CA CYS A 136 3.23 14.70 9.15
C CYS A 136 3.00 13.18 9.03
N LEU A 137 2.10 12.76 8.13
CA LEU A 137 1.79 11.35 7.90
C LEU A 137 3.01 10.57 7.42
N ILE A 138 3.72 11.09 6.41
CA ILE A 138 4.91 10.45 5.84
C ILE A 138 5.98 10.29 6.92
N GLN A 139 6.25 11.36 7.68
CA GLN A 139 7.20 11.31 8.79
C GLN A 139 6.80 10.28 9.85
N GLY A 140 5.50 10.19 10.19
CA GLY A 140 4.98 9.22 11.14
C GLY A 140 5.12 7.77 10.67
N LEU A 141 4.79 7.49 9.42
CA LEU A 141 4.87 6.15 8.82
C LEU A 141 6.32 5.67 8.68
N LEU A 142 7.26 6.56 8.34
CA LEU A 142 8.68 6.23 8.20
C LEU A 142 9.31 5.69 9.49
N LYS A 143 8.78 6.03 10.68
CA LYS A 143 9.24 5.49 11.97
C LYS A 143 9.13 3.97 12.06
N ALA A 144 8.28 3.32 11.25
CA ALA A 144 8.21 1.86 11.20
C ALA A 144 9.50 1.22 10.64
N PHE A 145 10.25 1.95 9.81
CA PHE A 145 11.51 1.51 9.22
C PHE A 145 12.71 2.08 9.98
N PHE A 146 12.56 3.28 10.55
CA PHE A 146 13.59 4.01 11.28
C PHE A 146 13.14 4.30 12.73
N PRO A 147 13.04 3.28 13.60
CA PRO A 147 12.51 3.45 14.96
C PRO A 147 13.39 4.34 15.87
N GLY A 148 14.66 4.59 15.49
CA GLY A 148 15.60 5.33 16.33
C GLY A 148 15.97 4.56 17.61
N ASN A 149 16.69 5.21 18.52
CA ASN A 149 17.09 4.64 19.82
C ASN A 149 15.94 4.62 20.85
N SER A 150 14.69 4.42 20.41
CA SER A 150 13.61 4.13 21.35
C SER A 150 13.83 2.71 21.85
N GLY A 151 14.20 2.56 23.12
CA GLY A 151 14.44 1.29 23.81
C GLY A 151 13.18 0.42 23.95
N GLU A 152 12.48 0.18 22.85
CA GLU A 152 11.38 -0.76 22.78
C GLU A 152 11.92 -2.18 22.89
N SER A 153 11.39 -2.88 23.88
CA SER A 153 11.62 -4.29 24.16
C SER A 153 11.65 -5.15 22.88
N ASP A 154 12.61 -6.09 22.80
CA ASP A 154 12.71 -7.11 21.75
C ASP A 154 11.51 -8.08 21.69
N SER A 155 10.54 -7.94 22.59
CA SER A 155 9.46 -8.90 22.80
C SER A 155 8.40 -8.99 21.70
N ASP A 156 8.47 -8.21 20.61
CA ASP A 156 7.48 -8.32 19.54
C ASP A 156 8.04 -8.08 18.12
N LYS A 157 9.11 -8.80 17.77
CA LYS A 157 9.68 -8.81 16.40
C LYS A 157 8.63 -9.07 15.32
N ASN A 158 7.69 -10.00 15.57
CA ASN A 158 6.63 -10.35 14.63
C ASN A 158 5.64 -9.19 14.41
N ALA A 159 5.18 -8.51 15.46
CA ALA A 159 4.36 -7.32 15.27
C ALA A 159 5.11 -6.21 14.54
N ARG A 160 6.41 -6.01 14.81
CA ARG A 160 7.25 -5.06 14.08
C ARG A 160 7.31 -5.40 12.59
N ALA A 161 7.57 -6.65 12.24
CA ALA A 161 7.59 -7.13 10.85
C ALA A 161 6.24 -6.91 10.16
N MET A 162 5.13 -7.26 10.82
CA MET A 162 3.79 -7.05 10.28
C MET A 162 3.48 -5.55 10.12
N LYS A 163 3.91 -4.72 11.07
CA LYS A 163 3.76 -3.25 10.99
C LYS A 163 4.54 -2.70 9.80
N LYS A 164 5.81 -3.08 9.60
CA LYS A 164 6.60 -2.71 8.41
C LYS A 164 5.87 -3.10 7.12
N ARG A 165 5.32 -4.32 7.04
CA ARG A 165 4.62 -4.83 5.85
C ARG A 165 3.38 -4.02 5.51
N ILE A 166 2.53 -3.75 6.51
CA ILE A 166 1.32 -2.96 6.33
C ILE A 166 1.63 -1.50 6.02
N THR A 167 2.63 -0.92 6.70
CA THR A 167 3.09 0.45 6.43
C THR A 167 3.64 0.59 5.01
N LEU A 168 4.46 -0.36 4.53
CA LEU A 168 4.99 -0.33 3.16
C LEU A 168 3.85 -0.37 2.13
N LYS A 169 2.87 -1.25 2.35
CA LYS A 169 1.68 -1.35 1.50
C LYS A 169 0.87 -0.05 1.50
N LEU A 170 0.66 0.55 2.68
CA LEU A 170 -0.04 1.83 2.79
C LEU A 170 0.72 2.94 2.06
N LEU A 171 2.04 3.06 2.26
CA LEU A 171 2.87 4.07 1.57
C LEU A 171 2.77 3.95 0.05
N MET A 172 2.85 2.73 -0.50
CA MET A 172 2.68 2.49 -1.93
C MET A 172 1.30 2.95 -2.42
N GLU A 173 0.23 2.63 -1.71
CA GLU A 173 -1.13 3.07 -2.07
C GLU A 173 -1.30 4.59 -1.96
N LEU A 174 -0.73 5.22 -0.93
CA LEU A 174 -0.68 6.67 -0.78
C LEU A 174 0.11 7.35 -1.92
N TYR A 175 1.13 6.67 -2.46
CA TYR A 175 1.87 7.15 -3.64
C TYR A 175 1.03 7.10 -4.91
N LEU A 176 0.29 6.01 -5.12
CA LEU A 176 -0.62 5.86 -6.25
C LEU A 176 -1.69 6.97 -6.25
N VAL A 177 -2.26 7.29 -5.09
CA VAL A 177 -3.24 8.37 -4.97
C VAL A 177 -2.62 9.77 -4.79
N GLY A 178 -1.30 9.95 -4.94
CA GLY A 178 -0.67 11.27 -4.95
C GLY A 178 -0.63 12.00 -3.61
N ILE A 179 -0.72 11.29 -2.48
CA ILE A 179 -0.46 11.85 -1.15
C ILE A 179 1.04 11.81 -0.85
N VAL A 180 1.69 10.67 -1.15
CA VAL A 180 3.14 10.57 -1.22
C VAL A 180 3.54 10.89 -2.65
N GLU A 181 4.28 11.97 -2.86
CA GLU A 181 4.70 12.37 -4.21
C GLU A 181 6.16 12.06 -4.48
N ASP A 182 7.00 12.09 -3.44
CA ASP A 182 8.42 11.90 -3.56
C ASP A 182 8.82 10.42 -3.50
N VAL A 183 9.33 9.91 -4.63
CA VAL A 183 9.86 8.55 -4.78
C VAL A 183 11.09 8.32 -3.89
N SER A 184 11.78 9.38 -3.44
CA SER A 184 12.89 9.26 -2.50
C SER A 184 12.47 8.55 -1.20
N THR A 185 11.20 8.69 -0.78
CA THR A 185 10.62 7.97 0.36
C THR A 185 10.85 6.46 0.26
N PHE A 186 10.62 5.89 -0.93
CA PHE A 186 10.83 4.47 -1.18
C PHE A 186 12.31 4.15 -1.40
N THR A 187 13.08 5.07 -1.99
CA THR A 187 14.53 4.92 -2.15
C THR A 187 15.19 4.68 -0.79
N THR A 188 14.89 5.52 0.20
CA THR A 188 15.41 5.42 1.57
C THR A 188 14.96 4.14 2.28
N ILE A 189 13.70 3.73 2.12
CA ILE A 189 13.20 2.48 2.70
C ILE A 189 13.92 1.27 2.09
N ILE A 190 14.09 1.25 0.77
CA ILE A 190 14.75 0.13 0.09
C ILE A 190 16.24 0.09 0.43
N GLU A 191 16.92 1.23 0.52
CA GLU A 191 18.29 1.32 1.05
C GLU A 191 18.41 0.67 2.44
N GLU A 192 17.52 1.02 3.37
CA GLU A 192 17.49 0.45 4.72
C GLU A 192 17.26 -1.08 4.69
N LEU A 193 16.25 -1.54 3.95
CA LEU A 193 15.90 -2.96 3.88
C LEU A 193 16.98 -3.80 3.17
N THR A 194 17.82 -3.18 2.35
CA THR A 194 18.89 -3.85 1.58
C THR A 194 20.28 -3.65 2.19
N SER A 195 20.37 -3.13 3.41
CA SER A 195 21.66 -3.06 4.13
C SER A 195 22.20 -4.46 4.38
N LEU A 196 23.45 -4.70 3.96
CA LEU A 196 24.14 -5.98 4.15
C LEU A 196 24.40 -6.31 5.63
N GLU A 197 24.26 -5.34 6.54
CA GLU A 197 24.35 -5.59 7.97
C GLU A 197 23.24 -6.53 8.46
N HIS A 198 22.07 -6.50 7.81
CA HIS A 198 20.92 -7.34 8.15
C HIS A 198 21.15 -8.82 7.88
N LEU A 199 22.07 -9.16 6.96
CA LEU A 199 22.41 -10.56 6.64
C LEU A 199 23.04 -11.31 7.83
N LYS A 200 23.49 -10.60 8.86
CA LYS A 200 24.05 -11.20 10.08
C LYS A 200 22.98 -11.77 11.03
N ASP A 201 21.72 -11.37 10.86
CA ASP A 201 20.59 -11.84 11.67
C ASP A 201 19.55 -12.50 10.76
N CYS A 202 19.46 -13.84 10.84
CA CYS A 202 18.62 -14.64 9.95
C CYS A 202 17.13 -14.23 9.99
N GLU A 203 16.59 -13.88 11.15
CA GLU A 203 15.19 -13.44 11.27
C GLU A 203 14.94 -12.08 10.59
N THR A 204 15.87 -11.14 10.77
CA THR A 204 15.83 -9.82 10.12
C THR A 204 15.98 -9.95 8.61
N ASP A 205 16.91 -10.76 8.14
CA ASP A 205 17.09 -11.05 6.72
C ASP A 205 15.81 -11.64 6.11
N GLN A 206 15.26 -12.71 6.68
CA GLN A 206 14.01 -13.31 6.22
C GLN A 206 12.85 -12.31 6.18
N THR A 207 12.76 -11.45 7.19
CA THR A 207 11.75 -10.38 7.25
C THR A 207 11.96 -9.37 6.12
N ASN A 208 13.19 -8.91 5.90
CA ASN A 208 13.52 -7.94 4.86
C ASN A 208 13.30 -8.54 3.46
N LEU A 209 13.73 -9.78 3.20
CA LEU A 209 13.42 -10.51 1.96
C LEU A 209 11.92 -10.59 1.71
N SER A 210 11.11 -10.89 2.74
CA SER A 210 9.66 -10.91 2.64
C SER A 210 9.07 -9.56 2.26
N LEU A 211 9.58 -8.47 2.84
CA LEU A 211 9.18 -7.09 2.53
C LEU A 211 9.58 -6.70 1.11
N LEU A 212 10.81 -6.97 0.70
CA LEU A 212 11.34 -6.69 -0.64
C LEU A 212 10.60 -7.46 -1.72
N ALA A 213 10.28 -8.74 -1.48
CA ALA A 213 9.44 -9.53 -2.38
C ALA A 213 8.02 -8.97 -2.49
N SER A 214 7.43 -8.50 -1.37
CA SER A 214 6.13 -7.84 -1.40
C SER A 214 6.17 -6.51 -2.17
N PHE A 215 7.23 -5.72 -1.98
CA PHE A 215 7.47 -4.48 -2.73
C PHE A 215 7.60 -4.76 -4.22
N ALA A 216 8.40 -5.74 -4.63
CA ALA A 216 8.59 -6.08 -6.04
C ALA A 216 7.29 -6.55 -6.71
N ARG A 217 6.45 -7.32 -6.01
CA ARG A 217 5.18 -7.82 -6.54
C ARG A 217 4.11 -6.73 -6.65
N GLN A 218 3.93 -5.92 -5.60
CA GLN A 218 2.84 -4.93 -5.55
C GLN A 218 3.26 -3.58 -6.15
N GLY A 219 4.53 -3.25 -6.04
CA GLY A 219 5.18 -2.03 -6.54
C GLY A 219 6.00 -2.29 -7.79
N ASN A 220 5.58 -3.21 -8.66
CA ASN A 220 6.28 -3.54 -9.91
C ASN A 220 6.52 -2.30 -10.81
N TYR A 221 5.72 -1.25 -10.66
CA TYR A 221 5.88 0.05 -11.32
C TYR A 221 7.12 0.84 -10.89
N PHE A 222 7.58 0.67 -9.63
CA PHE A 222 8.89 1.14 -9.19
C PHE A 222 10.04 0.43 -9.91
N LEU A 223 9.81 -0.81 -10.34
CA LEU A 223 10.77 -1.60 -11.10
C LEU A 223 10.59 -1.45 -12.61
N GLY A 224 9.56 -0.77 -13.11
CA GLY A 224 9.23 -0.77 -14.54
C GLY A 224 9.06 -2.21 -15.08
N LEU A 225 8.42 -3.07 -14.29
CA LEU A 225 8.03 -4.44 -14.66
C LEU A 225 6.51 -4.52 -14.94
N GLU A 226 5.87 -3.38 -15.16
CA GLU A 226 4.48 -3.33 -15.60
C GLU A 226 4.36 -4.02 -16.97
N GLY A 227 3.30 -4.80 -17.16
CA GLY A 227 2.98 -5.34 -18.48
C GLY A 227 2.62 -4.19 -19.40
N HIS A 228 3.37 -3.97 -20.48
CA HIS A 228 3.01 -2.95 -21.47
C HIS A 228 1.80 -3.42 -22.28
N GLY A 229 0.60 -2.95 -21.93
CA GLY A 229 -0.58 -2.97 -22.77
C GLY A 229 -0.96 -1.56 -23.28
N GLU A 230 -2.05 -1.47 -24.02
CA GLU A 230 -2.69 -0.20 -24.42
C GLU A 230 -3.89 0.16 -23.52
N ASP A 231 -3.97 -0.38 -22.30
CA ASP A 231 -5.13 -0.23 -21.41
C ASP A 231 -5.04 1.03 -20.52
N ALA A 232 -6.17 1.45 -19.96
CA ALA A 232 -6.25 2.58 -19.03
C ALA A 232 -5.33 2.44 -17.80
N CYS A 233 -5.07 1.20 -17.38
CA CYS A 233 -4.13 0.87 -16.31
C CYS A 233 -2.70 1.34 -16.64
N ASP A 234 -2.25 1.10 -17.87
CA ASP A 234 -0.88 1.43 -18.28
C ASP A 234 -0.69 2.94 -18.33
N LYS A 235 -1.70 3.67 -18.81
CA LYS A 235 -1.69 5.15 -18.80
C LYS A 235 -1.62 5.71 -17.38
N PHE A 236 -2.30 5.09 -16.42
CA PHE A 236 -2.25 5.52 -15.02
C PHE A 236 -0.83 5.39 -14.45
N PHE A 237 -0.16 4.25 -14.65
CA PHE A 237 1.20 4.05 -14.14
C PHE A 237 2.25 4.86 -14.90
N MET A 238 2.07 5.08 -16.21
CA MET A 238 2.92 6.02 -16.97
C MET A 238 2.83 7.46 -16.45
N GLY A 239 1.72 7.83 -15.82
CA GLY A 239 1.54 9.13 -15.15
C GLY A 239 2.23 9.25 -13.78
N LEU A 240 2.93 8.21 -13.32
CA LEU A 240 3.71 8.26 -12.08
C LEU A 240 5.10 8.84 -12.34
N ASN A 241 5.54 9.72 -11.44
CA ASN A 241 6.81 10.44 -11.54
C ASN A 241 7.99 9.58 -11.07
N ILE A 242 8.23 8.42 -11.72
CA ILE A 242 9.33 7.51 -11.41
C ILE A 242 10.35 7.53 -12.55
N THR A 243 11.51 8.12 -12.30
CA THR A 243 12.57 8.27 -13.30
C THR A 243 13.23 6.92 -13.64
N SER A 244 13.77 6.80 -14.85
CA SER A 244 14.57 5.64 -15.26
C SER A 244 15.78 5.37 -14.34
N GLY A 245 16.33 6.44 -13.73
CA GLY A 245 17.40 6.34 -12.73
C GLY A 245 16.92 5.65 -11.45
N GLN A 246 15.76 6.06 -10.92
CA GLN A 246 15.14 5.43 -9.75
C GLN A 246 14.73 3.98 -10.04
N LYS A 247 14.14 3.69 -11.21
CA LYS A 247 13.81 2.31 -11.61
C LYS A 247 15.06 1.41 -11.63
N ARG A 248 16.18 1.93 -12.15
CA ARG A 248 17.47 1.23 -12.15
C ARG A 248 18.01 1.03 -10.74
N PHE A 249 17.90 2.04 -9.89
CA PHE A 249 18.29 1.96 -8.48
C PHE A 249 17.54 0.82 -7.78
N PHE A 250 16.21 0.77 -7.87
CA PHE A 250 15.42 -0.27 -7.20
C PHE A 250 15.79 -1.67 -7.69
N LYS A 251 15.93 -1.87 -9.01
CA LYS A 251 16.39 -3.15 -9.56
C LYS A 251 17.75 -3.56 -9.01
N LYS A 252 18.70 -2.62 -8.97
CA LYS A 252 20.06 -2.88 -8.50
C LYS A 252 20.07 -3.22 -7.01
N ALA A 253 19.39 -2.44 -6.17
CA ALA A 253 19.33 -2.67 -4.73
C ALA A 253 18.74 -4.06 -4.39
N LEU A 254 17.59 -4.40 -5.00
CA LEU A 254 16.96 -5.71 -4.81
C LEU A 254 17.84 -6.85 -5.34
N GLY A 255 18.42 -6.69 -6.52
CA GLY A 255 19.29 -7.71 -7.13
C GLY A 255 20.54 -7.97 -6.29
N SER A 256 21.26 -6.92 -5.89
CA SER A 256 22.48 -7.06 -5.08
C SER A 256 22.20 -7.68 -3.70
N TYR A 257 21.08 -7.35 -3.07
CA TYR A 257 20.72 -7.98 -1.80
C TYR A 257 20.33 -9.46 -1.97
N TYR A 258 19.60 -9.79 -3.05
CA TYR A 258 19.26 -11.17 -3.39
C TYR A 258 20.50 -12.03 -3.66
N ASP A 259 21.46 -11.50 -4.41
CA ASP A 259 22.71 -12.20 -4.72
C ASP A 259 23.49 -12.49 -3.43
N ALA A 260 23.66 -11.47 -2.57
CA ALA A 260 24.36 -11.62 -1.29
C ALA A 260 23.66 -12.61 -0.33
N ALA A 261 22.33 -12.56 -0.23
CA ALA A 261 21.57 -13.52 0.57
C ALA A 261 21.69 -14.95 0.01
N THR A 262 21.74 -15.11 -1.32
CA THR A 262 21.92 -16.40 -1.99
C THR A 262 23.31 -16.98 -1.72
N GLU A 263 24.36 -16.16 -1.82
CA GLU A 263 25.73 -16.57 -1.48
C GLU A 263 25.84 -17.03 -0.02
N LEU A 264 25.21 -16.30 0.90
CA LEU A 264 25.16 -16.68 2.32
C LEU A 264 24.48 -18.05 2.50
N LEU A 265 23.28 -18.23 1.95
CA LEU A 265 22.54 -19.49 2.04
C LEU A 265 23.31 -20.67 1.44
N GLN A 266 24.00 -20.47 0.31
CA GLN A 266 24.86 -21.49 -0.29
C GLN A 266 26.03 -21.85 0.61
N SER A 267 26.66 -20.86 1.25
CA SER A 267 27.77 -21.09 2.19
C SER A 267 27.32 -21.85 3.44
N GLU A 268 26.15 -21.53 4.00
CA GLU A 268 25.56 -22.24 5.13
C GLU A 268 25.21 -23.68 4.77
N HIS A 269 24.63 -23.89 3.57
CA HIS A 269 24.31 -25.23 3.09
C HIS A 269 25.55 -26.10 2.87
N ALA A 270 26.64 -25.53 2.34
CA ALA A 270 27.89 -26.26 2.12
C ALA A 270 28.60 -26.66 3.44
N LEU A 271 28.25 -26.00 4.55
CA LEU A 271 28.78 -26.29 5.88
C LEU A 271 27.90 -27.27 6.69
N SER A 272 26.70 -27.60 6.19
CA SER A 272 25.73 -28.52 6.80
C SER A 272 25.89 -29.95 6.30
#